data_AF-A0AAI9ZTK0-F1
#
_entry.id   AF-A0AAI9ZTK0-F1
#
_cell.length_a   1.000
_cell.length_b   1.000
_cell.length_c   1.000
_cell.angle_alpha   90.00
_cell.angle_beta   90.00
_cell.angle_gamma   90.00
#
_symmetry.space_group_name_H-M   'P 1'
#
loop_
_entity.id
_entity.type
_entity.pdbx_description
1 polymer ?
#
loop_
_entity_poly.entity_id
_entity_poly.type
_entity_poly.pdbx_seq_one_letter_code
_entity_poly.pdbx_strand_id
1 'polypeptide(L)'
;MTSHSSRSGSHKHGRKGEKKDREHKSREPSRKQEVPLSYFSFLFIVNEFLIHEVDDEGHNIEPVVDRYGNWLPPESADSYGMKKIGQVWRFANGVITPAGSQFEWYRERMGLPGKIYGPIPAKNYQTEELREYKTYSVFNCWRFLPCLCTDVDVSTVDGTPFGGWHSLAFSQPDEQNPGLTRIVYPGGPQRHVSGRDPAWLPHLLPHTFATPDPSAPRSIGLGGDLPIILALLALMKKPDHTDDVFQHGLWNRNGSGFSDRRSSQADPDPTGSPRGVMVQICCDSYNADSTPEIIADFEARGYVIPG
;
A
#
# COMPACT_ATOMS: atom_id res chain seq x y z
N MET A 1 10.74 71.12 -49.40
CA MET A 1 10.36 69.70 -49.47
C MET A 1 8.84 69.62 -49.55
N THR A 2 8.39 69.36 -50.76
CA THR A 2 7.12 68.74 -51.23
C THR A 2 6.43 67.82 -50.21
N SER A 3 5.12 67.53 -50.20
CA SER A 3 3.90 68.02 -50.86
C SER A 3 2.81 66.98 -50.53
N HIS A 4 1.59 67.45 -50.25
CA HIS A 4 0.27 66.82 -50.53
C HIS A 4 -0.03 65.36 -50.06
N SER A 5 -1.12 65.13 -49.31
CA SER A 5 -2.51 64.94 -49.81
C SER A 5 -2.62 63.68 -50.68
N SER A 6 -3.59 62.78 -50.60
CA SER A 6 -4.89 62.69 -49.93
C SER A 6 -5.60 61.45 -50.52
N ARG A 7 -6.58 60.88 -49.79
CA ARG A 7 -7.77 60.18 -50.32
C ARG A 7 -7.50 58.89 -51.11
N SER A 8 -8.39 57.92 -51.30
CA SER A 8 -9.74 57.53 -50.87
C SER A 8 -10.01 56.24 -51.66
N GLY A 9 -10.79 55.28 -51.15
CA GLY A 9 -11.19 54.16 -52.00
C GLY A 9 -12.00 53.08 -51.30
N SER A 10 -13.30 53.30 -51.20
CA SER A 10 -14.33 52.27 -51.02
C SER A 10 -14.23 51.21 -52.12
N HIS A 11 -14.57 49.94 -51.83
CA HIS A 11 -15.55 49.16 -52.60
C HIS A 11 -15.81 47.78 -51.95
N LYS A 12 -17.10 47.53 -51.67
CA LYS A 12 -17.70 46.21 -51.42
C LYS A 12 -17.62 45.34 -52.68
N HIS A 13 -17.38 44.05 -52.54
CA HIS A 13 -18.06 43.00 -53.34
C HIS A 13 -18.07 41.68 -52.57
N GLY A 14 -19.26 41.13 -52.35
CA GLY A 14 -19.42 39.73 -51.96
C GLY A 14 -19.37 38.82 -53.18
N ARG A 15 -19.08 37.53 -52.96
CA ARG A 15 -19.61 36.42 -53.74
C ARG A 15 -19.40 35.08 -53.02
N LYS A 16 -20.50 34.34 -52.94
CA LYS A 16 -20.58 32.90 -52.64
C LYS A 16 -19.91 32.09 -53.75
N GLY A 17 -19.33 30.96 -53.35
CA GLY A 17 -18.90 29.82 -54.16
C GLY A 17 -17.98 28.98 -53.26
N GLU A 18 -18.01 27.65 -53.17
CA GLU A 18 -18.74 26.60 -53.84
C GLU A 18 -18.52 25.32 -53.00
N LYS A 19 -19.44 24.37 -53.09
CA LYS A 19 -19.38 23.07 -52.42
C LYS A 19 -18.10 22.31 -52.79
N LYS A 20 -17.49 21.66 -51.80
CA LYS A 20 -16.59 20.52 -52.04
C LYS A 20 -17.05 19.35 -51.19
N ASP A 21 -17.54 18.33 -51.88
CA ASP A 21 -17.85 17.02 -51.35
C ASP A 21 -16.60 16.42 -50.68
N ARG A 22 -16.77 15.84 -49.49
CA ARG A 22 -15.86 14.83 -48.97
C ARG A 22 -16.68 13.60 -48.60
N GLU A 23 -16.47 12.58 -49.42
CA GLU A 23 -16.95 11.23 -49.24
C GLU A 23 -16.49 10.61 -47.93
N HIS A 24 -17.41 9.79 -47.42
CA HIS A 24 -17.26 8.70 -46.47
C HIS A 24 -15.83 8.26 -46.12
N LYS A 25 -15.45 8.49 -44.86
CA LYS A 25 -14.59 7.56 -44.13
C LYS A 25 -15.47 6.73 -43.20
N SER A 26 -15.47 5.42 -43.48
CA SER A 26 -16.10 4.36 -42.71
C SER A 26 -15.86 4.53 -41.21
N ARG A 27 -16.96 4.62 -40.45
CA ARG A 27 -16.95 4.45 -38.99
C ARG A 27 -16.45 3.04 -38.69
N GLU A 28 -15.20 2.92 -38.28
CA GLU A 28 -14.70 1.71 -37.63
C GLU A 28 -15.60 1.39 -36.43
N PRO A 29 -15.99 0.12 -36.26
CA PRO A 29 -16.83 -0.27 -35.16
C PRO A 29 -16.08 -0.01 -33.87
N SER A 30 -16.70 0.81 -33.00
CA SER A 30 -16.36 0.98 -31.60
C SER A 30 -15.95 -0.38 -31.04
N ARG A 31 -14.65 -0.50 -30.74
CA ARG A 31 -14.09 -1.62 -29.98
C ARG A 31 -14.97 -1.75 -28.75
N LYS A 32 -15.70 -2.86 -28.67
CA LYS A 32 -16.52 -3.22 -27.51
C LYS A 32 -15.63 -2.99 -26.29
N GLN A 33 -16.05 -2.07 -25.43
CA GLN A 33 -15.54 -1.97 -24.07
C GLN A 33 -15.69 -3.37 -23.49
N GLU A 34 -14.56 -4.05 -23.31
CA GLU A 34 -14.53 -5.28 -22.53
C GLU A 34 -15.14 -4.95 -21.18
N VAL A 35 -16.09 -5.80 -20.77
CA VAL A 35 -16.77 -5.78 -19.48
C VAL A 35 -15.72 -5.53 -18.39
N PRO A 36 -15.97 -4.67 -17.38
CA PRO A 36 -15.00 -4.43 -16.33
C PRO A 36 -14.53 -5.78 -15.77
N LEU A 37 -13.22 -5.94 -15.62
CA LEU A 37 -12.64 -6.98 -14.77
C LEU A 37 -13.51 -7.07 -13.51
N SER A 38 -13.93 -8.28 -13.16
CA SER A 38 -14.79 -8.57 -12.01
C SER A 38 -14.38 -7.70 -10.82
N TYR A 39 -15.37 -7.09 -10.16
CA TYR A 39 -15.16 -6.22 -9.02
C TYR A 39 -14.21 -6.88 -8.00
N PHE A 40 -13.01 -6.35 -7.84
CA PHE A 40 -12.01 -6.88 -6.92
C PHE A 40 -12.01 -6.04 -5.65
N SER A 41 -12.24 -6.67 -4.51
CA SER A 41 -12.16 -6.01 -3.21
C SER A 41 -11.66 -6.93 -2.10
N PHE A 42 -11.14 -6.33 -1.05
CA PHE A 42 -10.83 -6.99 0.22
C PHE A 42 -10.93 -5.97 1.35
N LEU A 43 -11.04 -6.47 2.58
CA LEU A 43 -11.06 -5.66 3.80
C LEU A 43 -9.72 -5.79 4.52
N PHE A 44 -9.28 -4.73 5.18
CA PHE A 44 -8.07 -4.77 5.97
C PHE A 44 -8.13 -3.80 7.15
N ILE A 45 -7.26 -4.04 8.13
CA ILE A 45 -6.98 -3.13 9.23
C ILE A 45 -5.47 -3.02 9.43
N VAL A 46 -5.02 -1.86 9.92
CA VAL A 46 -3.65 -1.67 10.40
C VAL A 46 -3.68 -1.21 11.85
N ASN A 47 -3.09 -1.98 12.75
CA ASN A 47 -2.99 -1.66 14.16
C ASN A 47 -1.53 -1.36 14.53
N GLU A 48 -1.29 -0.23 15.18
CA GLU A 48 0.04 0.12 15.68
C GLU A 48 0.29 -0.56 17.02
N PHE A 49 1.44 -1.24 17.13
CA PHE A 49 1.87 -1.84 18.38
C PHE A 49 2.31 -0.74 19.35
N LEU A 50 1.92 -0.88 20.60
CA LEU A 50 2.61 -0.26 21.73
C LEU A 50 3.71 -1.24 22.15
N ILE A 51 4.96 -0.80 22.19
CA ILE A 51 6.05 -1.62 22.75
C ILE A 51 6.29 -1.15 24.18
N HIS A 52 6.24 -2.09 25.12
CA HIS A 52 6.51 -1.82 26.52
C HIS A 52 8.02 -1.66 26.73
N GLU A 53 8.43 -0.53 27.29
CA GLU A 53 9.82 -0.24 27.68
C GLU A 53 10.07 -0.46 29.18
N VAL A 54 8.99 -0.68 29.94
CA VAL A 54 9.02 -0.98 31.38
C VAL A 54 8.08 -2.14 31.69
N ASP A 55 8.46 -2.98 32.65
CA ASP A 55 7.64 -4.07 33.18
C ASP A 55 6.57 -3.55 34.16
N ASP A 56 5.73 -4.47 34.66
CA ASP A 56 4.64 -4.15 35.60
C ASP A 56 5.17 -3.65 36.96
N GLU A 57 6.41 -4.01 37.32
CA GLU A 57 7.12 -3.54 38.51
C GLU A 57 7.83 -2.18 38.30
N GLY A 58 7.85 -1.66 37.08
CA GLY A 58 8.45 -0.38 36.71
C GLY A 58 9.96 -0.44 36.41
N HIS A 59 10.54 -1.62 36.22
CA HIS A 59 11.90 -1.78 35.74
C HIS A 59 11.96 -1.65 34.22
N ASN A 60 13.08 -1.15 33.69
CA ASN A 60 13.30 -1.09 32.26
C ASN A 60 13.41 -2.50 31.67
N ILE A 61 12.69 -2.75 30.58
CA ILE A 61 12.82 -3.96 29.79
C ILE A 61 14.08 -3.83 28.93
N GLU A 62 14.99 -4.80 29.04
CA GLU A 62 16.19 -4.81 28.20
C GLU A 62 15.80 -5.01 26.72
N PRO A 63 16.31 -4.17 25.81
CA PRO A 63 15.98 -4.29 24.40
C PRO A 63 16.61 -5.53 23.78
N VAL A 64 15.86 -6.19 22.91
CA VAL A 64 16.42 -7.24 22.04
C VAL A 64 17.23 -6.56 20.95
N VAL A 65 18.50 -6.95 20.80
CA VAL A 65 19.41 -6.39 19.80
C VAL A 65 20.08 -7.46 18.96
N ASP A 66 20.40 -7.14 17.71
CA ASP A 66 21.24 -7.99 16.87
C ASP A 66 22.71 -7.96 17.33
N ARG A 67 23.56 -8.77 16.68
CA ARG A 67 25.00 -8.83 16.98
C ARG A 67 25.76 -7.51 16.77
N TYR A 68 25.15 -6.51 16.14
CA TYR A 68 25.69 -5.19 15.87
C TYR A 68 25.07 -4.12 16.78
N GLY A 69 24.18 -4.50 17.69
CA GLY A 69 23.51 -3.59 18.62
C GLY A 69 22.29 -2.87 18.04
N ASN A 70 21.80 -3.27 16.86
CA ASN A 70 20.56 -2.71 16.31
C ASN A 70 19.36 -3.30 17.04
N TRP A 71 18.40 -2.46 17.38
CA TRP A 71 17.17 -2.89 18.04
C TRP A 71 16.34 -3.78 17.11
N LEU A 72 15.92 -4.91 17.66
CA LEU A 72 15.00 -5.86 17.04
C LEU A 72 13.62 -5.73 17.70
N PRO A 73 12.55 -6.14 17.01
CA PRO A 73 11.26 -6.25 17.66
C PRO A 73 11.35 -7.22 18.87
N PRO A 74 10.64 -6.94 19.97
CA PRO A 74 10.61 -7.82 21.13
C PRO A 74 10.23 -9.27 20.79
N GLU A 75 10.75 -10.22 21.56
CA GLU A 75 10.45 -11.64 21.36
C GLU A 75 9.29 -12.13 22.24
N SER A 76 8.92 -11.42 23.30
CA SER A 76 7.79 -11.82 24.13
C SER A 76 6.50 -11.15 23.66
N ALA A 77 5.42 -11.92 23.60
CA ALA A 77 4.08 -11.40 23.30
C ALA A 77 3.65 -10.32 24.29
N ASP A 78 4.05 -10.45 25.56
CA ASP A 78 3.72 -9.53 26.64
C ASP A 78 4.45 -8.18 26.53
N SER A 79 5.50 -8.10 25.70
CA SER A 79 6.15 -6.82 25.37
C SER A 79 5.34 -5.95 24.43
N TYR A 80 4.23 -6.47 23.89
CA TYR A 80 3.34 -5.77 22.98
C TYR A 80 2.02 -5.43 23.66
N GLY A 81 1.66 -4.15 23.60
CA GLY A 81 0.33 -3.63 23.84
C GLY A 81 -0.32 -3.16 22.54
N MET A 82 -1.56 -2.67 22.64
CA MET A 82 -2.21 -1.94 21.55
C MET A 82 -2.36 -0.48 21.92
N LYS A 83 -1.83 0.39 21.07
CA LYS A 83 -1.90 1.84 21.31
C LYS A 83 -3.28 2.40 20.94
N LYS A 84 -3.73 2.07 19.73
CA LYS A 84 -5.01 2.48 19.17
C LYS A 84 -5.50 1.43 18.19
N ILE A 85 -6.76 1.03 18.30
CA ILE A 85 -7.41 0.17 17.32
C ILE A 85 -7.64 1.01 16.06
N GLY A 86 -7.12 0.51 14.93
CA GLY A 86 -7.26 1.12 13.62
C GLY A 86 -8.67 1.00 13.07
N GLN A 87 -8.92 1.73 11.99
CA GLN A 87 -10.16 1.63 11.24
C GLN A 87 -10.14 0.43 10.28
N VAL A 88 -11.30 -0.22 10.08
CA VAL A 88 -11.45 -1.20 9.00
C VAL A 88 -11.63 -0.46 7.66
N TRP A 89 -10.75 -0.78 6.73
CA TRP A 89 -10.68 -0.22 5.38
C TRP A 89 -11.12 -1.25 4.35
N ARG A 90 -11.70 -0.77 3.24
CA ARG A 90 -11.99 -1.55 2.05
C ARG A 90 -11.08 -1.08 0.92
N PHE A 91 -10.30 -2.00 0.36
CA PHE A 91 -9.71 -1.82 -0.96
C PHE A 91 -10.72 -2.31 -2.00
N ALA A 92 -11.01 -1.50 -3.02
CA ALA A 92 -11.84 -1.87 -4.15
C ALA A 92 -11.28 -1.26 -5.44
N ASN A 93 -10.82 -2.10 -6.38
CA ASN A 93 -10.32 -1.68 -7.69
C ASN A 93 -9.32 -0.50 -7.65
N GLY A 94 -8.33 -0.56 -6.76
CA GLY A 94 -7.30 0.48 -6.65
C GLY A 94 -7.67 1.67 -5.77
N VAL A 95 -8.85 1.66 -5.14
CA VAL A 95 -9.30 2.71 -4.23
C VAL A 95 -9.46 2.15 -2.83
N ILE A 96 -8.94 2.87 -1.83
CA ILE A 96 -9.14 2.55 -0.41
C ILE A 96 -10.17 3.51 0.18
N THR A 97 -11.16 2.98 0.88
CA THR A 97 -12.22 3.74 1.56
C THR A 97 -12.54 3.13 2.91
N PRO A 98 -13.10 3.89 3.87
CA PRO A 98 -13.70 3.31 5.07
C PRO A 98 -14.68 2.18 4.73
N ALA A 99 -14.58 1.03 5.41
CA ALA A 99 -15.46 -0.11 5.12
C ALA A 99 -16.93 0.16 5.51
N GLY A 100 -17.14 1.03 6.50
CA GLY A 100 -18.43 1.37 7.10
C GLY A 100 -18.45 1.03 8.59
N SER A 101 -19.40 1.59 9.35
CA SER A 101 -19.50 1.38 10.81
C SER A 101 -19.96 -0.04 11.20
N GLN A 102 -20.46 -0.82 10.25
CA GLN A 102 -20.83 -2.21 10.47
C GLN A 102 -19.65 -3.19 10.43
N PHE A 103 -18.46 -2.71 10.07
CA PHE A 103 -17.22 -3.49 10.12
C PHE A 103 -16.40 -3.01 11.30
N GLU A 104 -16.03 -3.93 12.18
CA GLU A 104 -15.23 -3.64 13.36
C GLU A 104 -14.12 -4.66 13.50
N TRP A 105 -13.02 -4.26 14.10
CA TRP A 105 -12.00 -5.19 14.54
C TRP A 105 -12.10 -5.35 16.04
N TYR A 106 -12.08 -6.59 16.50
CA TYR A 106 -12.21 -6.91 17.91
C TYR A 106 -11.16 -7.93 18.33
N ARG A 107 -10.61 -7.70 19.52
CA ARG A 107 -9.73 -8.63 20.24
C ARG A 107 -10.19 -8.64 21.69
N GLU A 108 -10.43 -9.83 22.24
CA GLU A 108 -10.90 -9.98 23.61
C GLU A 108 -9.87 -9.53 24.65
N ARG A 109 -8.60 -9.91 24.46
CA ARG A 109 -7.46 -9.48 25.27
C ARG A 109 -6.14 -9.65 24.52
N MET A 110 -5.08 -8.98 24.98
CA MET A 110 -3.71 -9.22 24.49
C MET A 110 -3.31 -10.69 24.66
N GLY A 111 -2.43 -11.18 23.80
CA GLY A 111 -2.11 -12.62 23.70
C GLY A 111 -3.08 -13.43 22.85
N LEU A 112 -4.26 -12.90 22.50
CA LEU A 112 -5.21 -13.56 21.61
C LEU A 112 -5.27 -12.91 20.23
N PRO A 113 -5.51 -13.69 19.15
CA PRO A 113 -5.72 -13.15 17.81
C PRO A 113 -6.91 -12.18 17.80
N GLY A 114 -6.74 -11.04 17.15
CA GLY A 114 -7.87 -10.16 16.83
C GLY A 114 -8.49 -10.50 15.48
N LYS A 115 -9.75 -10.13 15.30
CA LYS A 115 -10.57 -10.50 14.13
C LYS A 115 -11.38 -9.34 13.61
N ILE A 116 -11.52 -9.25 12.28
CA ILE A 116 -12.49 -8.34 11.64
C ILE A 116 -13.84 -9.04 11.64
N TYR A 117 -14.85 -8.36 12.18
CA TYR A 117 -16.26 -8.73 12.13
C TYR A 117 -16.99 -7.84 11.13
N GLY A 118 -17.97 -8.41 10.45
CA GLY A 118 -18.81 -7.66 9.51
C GLY A 118 -20.07 -8.42 9.11
N PRO A 119 -21.02 -7.77 8.45
CA PRO A 119 -22.26 -8.40 8.05
C PRO A 119 -22.04 -9.43 6.94
N ILE A 120 -22.75 -10.55 7.02
CA ILE A 120 -22.80 -11.59 6.00
C ILE A 120 -24.15 -11.51 5.27
N PRO A 121 -24.21 -11.04 4.00
CA PRO A 121 -25.47 -10.90 3.26
C PRO A 121 -26.28 -12.21 3.18
N ALA A 122 -25.59 -13.35 3.04
CA ALA A 122 -26.22 -14.67 2.99
C ALA A 122 -26.93 -15.08 4.31
N LYS A 123 -26.66 -14.38 5.42
CA LYS A 123 -27.22 -14.65 6.75
C LYS A 123 -28.06 -13.47 7.26
N ASN A 124 -28.85 -12.84 6.39
CA ASN A 124 -29.70 -11.69 6.72
C ASN A 124 -28.92 -10.55 7.42
N TYR A 125 -27.68 -10.29 6.99
CA TYR A 125 -26.80 -9.26 7.55
C TYR A 125 -26.45 -9.45 9.03
N GLN A 126 -26.47 -10.70 9.53
CA GLN A 126 -25.83 -11.02 10.81
C GLN A 126 -24.34 -10.71 10.75
N THR A 127 -23.82 -10.13 11.83
CA THR A 127 -22.40 -9.84 12.01
C THR A 127 -21.67 -11.12 12.44
N GLU A 128 -20.62 -11.49 11.72
CA GLU A 128 -19.78 -12.64 12.04
C GLU A 128 -18.30 -12.33 11.77
N GLU A 129 -17.40 -13.19 12.27
CA GLU A 129 -15.99 -13.16 11.92
C GLU A 129 -15.84 -13.33 10.40
N LEU A 130 -15.09 -12.43 9.78
CA LEU A 130 -14.80 -12.50 8.36
C LEU A 130 -13.68 -13.48 8.08
N ARG A 131 -13.76 -14.14 6.92
CA ARG A 131 -12.73 -15.09 6.48
C ARG A 131 -11.39 -14.37 6.28
N GLU A 132 -10.45 -14.63 7.17
CA GLU A 132 -9.09 -14.12 7.11
C GLU A 132 -8.35 -14.67 5.88
N TYR A 133 -7.55 -13.81 5.26
CA TYR A 133 -6.62 -14.15 4.19
C TYR A 133 -5.18 -14.23 4.73
N LYS A 134 -4.68 -13.14 5.32
CA LYS A 134 -3.31 -13.04 5.86
C LYS A 134 -3.27 -12.07 7.04
N THR A 135 -2.38 -12.34 7.99
CA THR A 135 -2.03 -11.43 9.09
C THR A 135 -0.51 -11.33 9.18
N TYR A 136 0.03 -10.11 9.21
CA TYR A 136 1.47 -9.86 9.24
C TYR A 136 1.81 -8.83 10.30
N SER A 137 2.99 -8.96 10.88
CA SER A 137 3.63 -7.91 11.68
C SER A 137 4.82 -7.35 10.94
N VAL A 138 4.92 -6.02 10.85
CA VAL A 138 5.99 -5.32 10.12
C VAL A 138 6.54 -4.19 10.97
N PHE A 139 7.86 -4.14 11.10
CA PHE A 139 8.58 -3.19 11.93
C PHE A 139 9.54 -2.33 11.11
N ASN A 140 9.47 -1.02 11.31
CA ASN A 140 10.52 -0.08 10.93
C ASN A 140 11.60 -0.08 12.02
N CYS A 141 12.70 -0.81 11.77
CA CYS A 141 13.79 -1.05 12.73
C CYS A 141 14.95 -0.05 12.62
N TRP A 142 14.71 1.18 12.15
CA TRP A 142 15.67 2.28 12.10
C TRP A 142 16.76 2.20 11.01
N ARG A 143 17.52 3.31 10.86
CA ARG A 143 18.51 3.65 9.82
C ARG A 143 19.50 2.55 9.37
N PHE A 144 19.79 1.57 10.22
CA PHE A 144 20.77 0.52 9.93
C PHE A 144 20.15 -0.84 9.63
N LEU A 145 18.88 -1.05 9.99
CA LEU A 145 18.13 -2.25 9.64
C LEU A 145 16.96 -1.92 8.71
N PRO A 146 16.80 -2.66 7.60
CA PRO A 146 15.60 -2.54 6.81
C PRO A 146 14.37 -2.92 7.63
N CYS A 147 13.17 -2.67 7.09
CA CYS A 147 11.96 -3.18 7.72
C CYS A 147 12.03 -4.71 7.85
N LEU A 148 11.64 -5.20 9.02
CA LEU A 148 11.53 -6.62 9.33
C LEU A 148 10.04 -7.00 9.30
N CYS A 149 9.75 -8.21 8.84
CA CYS A 149 8.40 -8.72 8.74
C CYS A 149 8.30 -10.21 9.11
N THR A 150 7.10 -10.59 9.55
CA THR A 150 6.69 -11.98 9.80
C THR A 150 5.19 -12.11 9.51
N ASP A 151 4.74 -13.31 9.16
CA ASP A 151 3.36 -13.67 8.79
C ASP A 151 2.49 -14.08 9.98
N VAL A 152 2.79 -13.53 11.15
CA VAL A 152 2.03 -13.73 12.38
C VAL A 152 1.76 -12.40 13.07
N ASP A 153 0.74 -12.38 13.92
CA ASP A 153 0.54 -11.35 14.94
C ASP A 153 1.49 -11.62 16.11
N VAL A 154 2.57 -10.83 16.20
CA VAL A 154 3.62 -11.05 17.23
C VAL A 154 3.14 -10.82 18.65
N SER A 155 1.98 -10.18 18.85
CA SER A 155 1.37 -10.06 20.17
C SER A 155 0.63 -11.33 20.63
N THR A 156 0.78 -12.44 19.90
CA THR A 156 0.14 -13.74 20.19
C THR A 156 1.10 -14.91 20.27
N VAL A 157 2.40 -14.67 20.05
CA VAL A 157 3.44 -15.70 20.03
C VAL A 157 4.64 -15.26 20.86
N ASP A 158 5.15 -16.17 21.68
CA ASP A 158 6.40 -15.96 22.41
C ASP A 158 7.59 -16.57 21.68
N GLY A 159 8.73 -15.92 21.83
CA GLY A 159 9.98 -16.24 21.17
C GLY A 159 10.07 -15.67 19.76
N THR A 160 11.18 -15.99 19.10
CA THR A 160 11.35 -15.66 17.68
C THR A 160 10.23 -16.33 16.86
N PRO A 161 9.51 -15.59 15.97
CA PRO A 161 8.48 -16.15 15.11
C PRO A 161 8.99 -17.37 14.33
N PHE A 162 8.10 -18.31 13.99
CA PHE A 162 8.48 -19.46 13.17
C PHE A 162 9.04 -19.00 11.81
N GLY A 163 10.27 -19.40 11.47
CA GLY A 163 11.00 -18.90 10.29
C GLY A 163 11.82 -17.62 10.54
N GLY A 164 11.56 -16.93 11.64
CA GLY A 164 12.29 -15.76 12.10
C GLY A 164 11.84 -14.44 11.48
N TRP A 165 12.59 -13.39 11.79
CA TRP A 165 12.41 -12.09 11.16
C TRP A 165 13.00 -12.07 9.76
N HIS A 166 12.20 -11.66 8.79
CA HIS A 166 12.64 -11.52 7.41
C HIS A 166 12.78 -10.05 7.04
N SER A 167 13.94 -9.67 6.51
CA SER A 167 14.08 -8.39 5.82
C SER A 167 13.29 -8.39 4.52
N LEU A 168 12.77 -7.20 4.16
CA LEU A 168 12.15 -6.98 2.86
C LEU A 168 12.99 -7.55 1.71
N ALA A 169 12.30 -8.17 0.77
CA ALA A 169 12.88 -8.77 -0.41
C ALA A 169 11.91 -8.67 -1.57
N PHE A 170 12.45 -8.82 -2.79
CA PHE A 170 11.65 -8.74 -4.00
C PHE A 170 11.83 -9.98 -4.88
N SER A 171 10.83 -10.24 -5.71
CA SER A 171 10.93 -11.26 -6.76
C SER A 171 11.99 -10.88 -7.80
N GLN A 172 12.44 -11.84 -8.59
CA GLN A 172 13.12 -11.50 -9.83
C GLN A 172 12.16 -10.71 -10.74
N PRO A 173 12.69 -9.77 -11.55
CA PRO A 173 11.88 -9.07 -12.54
C PRO A 173 11.20 -10.06 -13.49
N ASP A 174 9.90 -9.89 -13.69
CA ASP A 174 9.11 -10.64 -14.67
C ASP A 174 9.52 -10.21 -16.09
N GLU A 175 9.71 -11.17 -17.01
CA GLU A 175 10.00 -10.87 -18.41
C GLU A 175 8.90 -10.04 -19.09
N GLN A 176 7.63 -10.28 -18.73
CA GLN A 176 6.50 -9.53 -19.28
C GLN A 176 6.39 -8.12 -18.67
N ASN A 177 6.79 -7.95 -17.42
CA ASN A 177 6.66 -6.71 -16.67
C ASN A 177 7.96 -6.36 -15.91
N PRO A 178 9.09 -6.13 -16.60
CA PRO A 178 10.39 -6.07 -15.94
C PRO A 178 10.59 -4.81 -15.08
N GLY A 179 9.74 -3.79 -15.26
CA GLY A 179 9.71 -2.60 -14.41
C GLY A 179 8.86 -2.75 -13.13
N LEU A 180 8.14 -3.87 -12.96
CA LEU A 180 7.27 -4.10 -11.80
C LEU A 180 8.08 -4.68 -10.66
N THR A 181 8.01 -4.02 -9.50
CA THR A 181 8.61 -4.53 -8.27
C THR A 181 7.56 -5.33 -7.50
N ARG A 182 7.90 -6.54 -7.05
CA ARG A 182 7.02 -7.35 -6.20
C ARG A 182 7.68 -7.65 -4.87
N ILE A 183 7.05 -7.25 -3.77
CA ILE A 183 7.44 -7.69 -2.43
C ILE A 183 7.06 -9.16 -2.27
N VAL A 184 7.95 -9.97 -1.72
CA VAL A 184 7.71 -11.40 -1.49
C VAL A 184 8.12 -11.81 -0.08
N TYR A 185 7.31 -12.69 0.51
CA TYR A 185 7.57 -13.35 1.78
C TYR A 185 7.47 -14.89 1.65
N PRO A 186 8.27 -15.68 2.40
CA PRO A 186 9.37 -15.27 3.27
C PRO A 186 10.66 -15.02 2.48
N GLY A 187 11.07 -13.75 2.39
CA GLY A 187 12.24 -13.35 1.64
C GLY A 187 12.10 -13.58 0.13
N GLY A 188 13.17 -13.25 -0.60
CA GLY A 188 13.17 -13.22 -2.06
C GLY A 188 14.58 -13.10 -2.62
N PRO A 189 14.76 -13.40 -3.91
CA PRO A 189 16.07 -13.40 -4.57
C PRO A 189 16.69 -12.01 -4.70
N GLN A 190 15.89 -10.94 -4.61
CA GLN A 190 16.34 -9.56 -4.80
C GLN A 190 16.27 -8.74 -3.52
N ARG A 191 17.24 -7.83 -3.36
CA ARG A 191 17.31 -6.84 -2.25
C ARG A 191 17.15 -5.39 -2.73
N HIS A 192 16.90 -5.20 -4.01
CA HIS A 192 16.59 -3.91 -4.62
C HIS A 192 15.35 -4.03 -5.51
N VAL A 193 14.72 -2.90 -5.77
CA VAL A 193 13.57 -2.79 -6.67
C VAL A 193 13.96 -3.14 -8.11
N SER A 194 12.98 -3.57 -8.92
CA SER A 194 13.23 -4.02 -10.30
C SER A 194 13.44 -2.86 -11.29
N GLY A 195 12.60 -1.84 -11.20
CA GLY A 195 12.61 -0.71 -12.12
C GLY A 195 13.38 0.50 -11.60
N ARG A 196 13.91 1.32 -12.51
CA ARG A 196 14.54 2.61 -12.19
C ARG A 196 13.53 3.72 -11.94
N ASP A 197 13.94 4.72 -11.18
CA ASP A 197 13.20 5.95 -10.86
C ASP A 197 11.77 5.74 -10.29
N PRO A 198 11.51 4.76 -9.38
CA PRO A 198 10.18 4.58 -8.77
C PRO A 198 9.75 5.80 -7.94
N ALA A 199 8.61 6.42 -8.28
CA ALA A 199 8.13 7.60 -7.57
C ALA A 199 7.74 7.31 -6.12
N TRP A 200 7.31 6.07 -5.83
CA TRP A 200 6.89 5.62 -4.50
C TRP A 200 8.06 5.29 -3.57
N LEU A 201 9.25 4.96 -4.10
CA LEU A 201 10.38 4.50 -3.30
C LEU A 201 10.79 5.48 -2.20
N PRO A 202 11.07 6.78 -2.45
CA PRO A 202 11.54 7.68 -1.40
C PRO A 202 10.54 7.89 -0.26
N HIS A 203 9.29 7.48 -0.43
CA HIS A 203 8.26 7.56 0.59
C HIS A 203 8.18 6.29 1.44
N LEU A 204 8.27 5.12 0.78
CA LEU A 204 8.08 3.82 1.43
C LEU A 204 9.38 3.23 1.96
N LEU A 205 10.48 3.35 1.21
CA LEU A 205 11.73 2.65 1.47
C LEU A 205 12.95 3.57 1.32
N PRO A 206 14.04 3.29 2.05
CA PRO A 206 15.31 3.97 1.82
C PRO A 206 15.84 3.78 0.39
N HIS A 207 16.63 4.75 -0.09
CA HIS A 207 17.26 4.69 -1.41
C HIS A 207 18.26 3.51 -1.55
N THR A 208 18.67 2.87 -0.45
CA THR A 208 19.50 1.65 -0.50
C THR A 208 18.81 0.49 -1.21
N PHE A 209 17.49 0.53 -1.34
CA PHE A 209 16.69 -0.42 -2.12
C PHE A 209 16.59 -0.07 -3.61
N ALA A 210 17.12 1.07 -4.07
CA ALA A 210 17.08 1.43 -5.49
C ALA A 210 17.85 0.42 -6.35
N THR A 211 17.40 0.20 -7.58
CA THR A 211 18.12 -0.67 -8.53
C THR A 211 19.54 -0.12 -8.78
N PRO A 212 20.58 -0.95 -8.68
CA PRO A 212 21.94 -0.54 -9.02
C PRO A 212 22.18 -0.52 -10.55
N ASP A 213 21.28 -1.13 -11.33
CA ASP A 213 21.41 -1.21 -12.78
C ASP A 213 20.85 0.06 -13.46
N PRO A 214 21.72 0.92 -14.05
CA PRO A 214 21.27 2.13 -14.73
C PRO A 214 20.49 1.84 -16.02
N SER A 215 20.60 0.61 -16.56
CA SER A 215 19.90 0.16 -17.76
C SER A 215 18.54 -0.47 -17.48
N ALA A 216 18.16 -0.59 -16.20
CA ALA A 216 16.88 -1.16 -15.79
C ALA A 216 15.69 -0.42 -16.45
N PRO A 217 14.61 -1.13 -16.78
CA PRO A 217 13.37 -0.50 -17.26
C PRO A 217 12.82 0.51 -16.24
N ARG A 218 12.04 1.49 -16.71
CA ARG A 218 11.35 2.41 -15.79
C ARG A 218 10.42 1.62 -14.85
N SER A 219 10.34 2.06 -13.60
CA SER A 219 9.37 1.49 -12.67
C SER A 219 7.95 1.64 -13.22
N ILE A 220 7.14 0.58 -13.11
CA ILE A 220 5.72 0.61 -13.48
C ILE A 220 4.80 0.43 -12.27
N GLY A 221 5.37 0.14 -11.09
CA GLY A 221 4.62 0.06 -9.84
C GLY A 221 5.21 -0.89 -8.81
N LEU A 222 4.43 -1.08 -7.74
CA LEU A 222 4.68 -1.98 -6.62
C LEU A 222 3.49 -2.93 -6.41
N GLY A 223 3.75 -4.23 -6.44
CA GLY A 223 2.82 -5.30 -6.10
C GLY A 223 3.46 -6.32 -5.16
N GLY A 224 2.86 -7.50 -5.04
CA GLY A 224 3.30 -8.55 -4.12
C GLY A 224 2.52 -8.56 -2.80
N ASP A 225 3.14 -9.07 -1.72
CA ASP A 225 2.50 -9.27 -0.42
C ASP A 225 1.79 -8.01 0.10
N LEU A 226 0.45 -8.03 0.06
CA LEU A 226 -0.40 -6.89 0.41
C LEU A 226 -0.24 -6.44 1.85
N PRO A 227 -0.17 -7.35 2.86
CA PRO A 227 -0.02 -6.92 4.25
C PRO A 227 1.24 -6.07 4.45
N ILE A 228 2.34 -6.41 3.77
CA ILE A 228 3.59 -5.67 3.86
C ILE A 228 3.46 -4.30 3.17
N ILE A 229 2.86 -4.22 1.99
CA ILE A 229 2.64 -2.94 1.29
C ILE A 229 1.79 -1.99 2.13
N LEU A 230 0.70 -2.49 2.72
CA LEU A 230 -0.20 -1.72 3.58
C LEU A 230 0.51 -1.27 4.86
N ALA A 231 1.35 -2.12 5.45
CA ALA A 231 2.16 -1.75 6.60
C ALA A 231 3.15 -0.63 6.27
N LEU A 232 3.85 -0.72 5.13
CA LEU A 232 4.79 0.31 4.69
C LEU A 232 4.11 1.66 4.47
N LEU A 233 2.90 1.65 3.89
CA LEU A 233 2.08 2.86 3.76
C LEU A 233 1.76 3.47 5.12
N ALA A 234 1.30 2.65 6.07
CA ALA A 234 0.97 3.11 7.42
C ALA A 234 2.18 3.66 8.18
N LEU A 235 3.34 3.00 8.04
CA LEU A 235 4.60 3.38 8.68
C LEU A 235 5.20 4.69 8.13
N MET A 236 4.66 5.25 7.05
CA MET A 236 5.04 6.60 6.59
C MET A 236 4.49 7.73 7.46
N LYS A 237 3.44 7.45 8.24
CA LYS A 237 2.81 8.44 9.09
C LYS A 237 3.48 8.47 10.45
N LYS A 238 3.30 9.55 11.20
CA LYS A 238 3.77 9.62 12.59
C LYS A 238 2.99 8.61 13.45
N PRO A 239 3.52 8.22 14.63
CA PRO A 239 2.77 7.42 15.60
C PRO A 239 1.37 7.97 15.85
N ASP A 240 0.40 7.08 16.10
CA ASP A 240 -1.03 7.35 16.33
C ASP A 240 -1.84 7.80 15.10
N HIS A 241 -1.17 7.91 13.95
CA HIS A 241 -1.73 8.43 12.70
C HIS A 241 -1.49 7.48 11.51
N THR A 242 -1.24 6.19 11.78
CA THR A 242 -1.03 5.14 10.76
C THR A 242 -2.13 5.11 9.70
N ASP A 243 -3.38 5.35 10.10
CA ASP A 243 -4.54 5.33 9.23
C ASP A 243 -4.65 6.53 8.26
N ASP A 244 -3.98 7.64 8.55
CA ASP A 244 -4.15 8.90 7.79
C ASP A 244 -3.76 8.73 6.32
N VAL A 245 -2.84 7.82 6.00
CA VAL A 245 -2.40 7.54 4.62
C VAL A 245 -3.50 6.95 3.74
N PHE A 246 -4.47 6.26 4.33
CA PHE A 246 -5.57 5.59 3.62
C PHE A 246 -6.75 6.52 3.36
N GLN A 247 -6.79 7.67 4.06
CA GLN A 247 -7.80 8.69 3.85
C GLN A 247 -7.59 9.40 2.51
N HIS A 248 -8.70 9.81 1.88
CA HIS A 248 -8.73 10.72 0.73
C HIS A 248 -7.86 10.30 -0.48
N GLY A 249 -7.49 9.03 -0.60
CA GLY A 249 -6.65 8.53 -1.71
C GLY A 249 -5.25 9.14 -1.74
N LEU A 250 -4.72 9.57 -0.58
CA LEU A 250 -3.41 10.23 -0.50
C LEU A 250 -2.24 9.35 -0.99
N TRP A 251 -2.39 8.03 -0.80
CA TRP A 251 -1.45 7.00 -1.24
C TRP A 251 -1.43 6.75 -2.76
N ASN A 252 -2.50 7.11 -3.49
CA ASN A 252 -2.62 6.90 -4.93
C ASN A 252 -3.66 7.85 -5.56
N ARG A 253 -3.32 9.13 -5.70
CA ARG A 253 -4.26 10.11 -6.25
C ARG A 253 -4.42 9.90 -7.76
N ASN A 254 -5.45 9.14 -8.14
CA ASN A 254 -5.90 8.95 -9.53
C ASN A 254 -4.80 8.53 -10.51
N GLY A 255 -3.84 7.71 -10.09
CA GLY A 255 -2.77 7.22 -10.98
C GLY A 255 -1.75 8.28 -11.40
N SER A 256 -1.77 9.50 -10.84
CA SER A 256 -0.76 10.53 -11.09
C SER A 256 0.44 10.46 -10.15
N GLY A 257 0.55 9.39 -9.36
CA GLY A 257 1.67 9.13 -8.46
C GLY A 257 1.43 9.49 -7.00
N PHE A 258 2.47 9.27 -6.21
CA PHE A 258 2.51 9.39 -4.77
C PHE A 258 2.53 10.87 -4.35
N SER A 259 1.44 11.38 -3.75
CA SER A 259 1.31 12.81 -3.42
C SER A 259 1.63 13.15 -1.97
N ASP A 260 1.62 12.12 -1.12
CA ASP A 260 1.81 12.27 0.30
C ASP A 260 3.28 12.17 0.67
N ARG A 261 3.70 12.93 1.67
CA ARG A 261 5.08 12.91 2.14
C ARG A 261 5.18 12.01 3.35
N ARG A 262 6.26 11.23 3.39
CA ARG A 262 6.68 10.55 4.61
C ARG A 262 6.82 11.62 5.70
N SER A 263 6.19 11.38 6.85
CA SER A 263 6.31 12.27 8.00
C SER A 263 7.76 12.34 8.45
N SER A 264 8.23 13.50 8.88
CA SER A 264 9.55 13.62 9.54
C SER A 264 9.61 12.90 10.89
N GLN A 265 8.46 12.46 11.40
CA GLN A 265 8.29 11.67 12.63
C GLN A 265 7.84 10.23 12.33
N ALA A 266 7.97 9.77 11.08
CA ALA A 266 7.57 8.42 10.68
C ALA A 266 8.51 7.35 11.25
N ASP A 267 9.79 7.71 11.32
CA ASP A 267 10.84 6.86 11.86
C ASP A 267 10.77 6.90 13.40
N PRO A 268 11.17 5.81 14.09
CA PRO A 268 11.31 5.76 15.56
C PRO A 268 12.12 6.90 16.22
N ASP A 269 12.39 6.83 17.52
CA ASP A 269 13.49 7.61 18.09
C ASP A 269 14.81 6.86 17.80
N PRO A 270 15.93 7.54 17.44
CA PRO A 270 17.22 6.87 17.26
C PRO A 270 17.70 6.03 18.44
N THR A 271 17.18 6.29 19.62
CA THR A 271 17.50 5.62 20.89
C THR A 271 16.32 4.83 21.45
N GLY A 272 15.18 4.84 20.77
CA GLY A 272 13.95 4.20 21.23
C GLY A 272 13.62 2.90 20.52
N SER A 273 12.53 2.28 20.97
CA SER A 273 12.01 1.03 20.43
C SER A 273 11.67 1.09 18.93
N PRO A 274 11.81 -0.02 18.18
CA PRO A 274 11.38 -0.07 16.79
C PRO A 274 9.88 0.21 16.68
N ARG A 275 9.43 0.70 15.53
CA ARG A 275 8.02 1.03 15.32
C ARG A 275 7.34 -0.05 14.49
N GLY A 276 6.34 -0.72 15.06
CA GLY A 276 5.67 -1.85 14.44
C GLY A 276 4.18 -1.64 14.19
N VAL A 277 3.68 -2.30 13.14
CA VAL A 277 2.25 -2.44 12.88
C VAL A 277 1.88 -3.89 12.59
N MET A 278 0.67 -4.27 12.99
CA MET A 278 -0.02 -5.48 12.56
C MET A 278 -0.97 -5.13 11.41
N VAL A 279 -0.96 -5.93 10.34
CA VAL A 279 -1.93 -5.82 9.25
C VAL A 279 -2.68 -7.14 9.13
N GLN A 280 -4.00 -7.07 9.16
CA GLN A 280 -4.88 -8.22 8.89
C GLN A 280 -5.71 -7.92 7.65
N ILE A 281 -5.77 -8.88 6.73
CA ILE A 281 -6.58 -8.83 5.51
C ILE A 281 -7.64 -9.92 5.58
N CYS A 282 -8.88 -9.56 5.27
CA CYS A 282 -10.03 -10.46 5.18
C CYS A 282 -10.72 -10.34 3.82
N CYS A 283 -11.43 -11.40 3.45
CA CYS A 283 -12.37 -11.40 2.35
C CYS A 283 -13.47 -10.35 2.58
N ASP A 284 -13.87 -9.61 1.54
CA ASP A 284 -14.97 -8.65 1.59
C ASP A 284 -16.31 -9.38 1.50
N SER A 285 -17.07 -9.40 2.59
CA SER A 285 -18.35 -10.13 2.66
C SER A 285 -19.43 -9.59 1.72
N TYR A 286 -19.27 -8.37 1.20
CA TYR A 286 -20.16 -7.79 0.20
C TYR A 286 -19.78 -8.17 -1.24
N ASN A 287 -18.64 -8.82 -1.42
CA ASN A 287 -18.15 -9.27 -2.71
C ASN A 287 -17.96 -10.78 -2.70
N ALA A 288 -18.85 -11.51 -3.38
CA ALA A 288 -18.75 -12.96 -3.47
C ALA A 288 -17.46 -13.44 -4.15
N ASP A 289 -16.84 -12.60 -4.98
CA ASP A 289 -15.57 -12.91 -5.67
C ASP A 289 -14.34 -12.57 -4.81
N SER A 290 -14.52 -11.95 -3.64
CA SER A 290 -13.43 -11.71 -2.69
C SER A 290 -13.09 -13.02 -1.97
N THR A 291 -12.29 -13.86 -2.62
CA THR A 291 -11.79 -15.11 -2.03
C THR A 291 -10.28 -15.04 -1.79
N PRO A 292 -9.73 -15.88 -0.89
CA PRO A 292 -8.28 -15.97 -0.69
C PRO A 292 -7.50 -16.20 -1.98
N GLU A 293 -8.05 -17.01 -2.88
CA GLU A 293 -7.43 -17.36 -4.15
C GLU A 293 -7.37 -16.15 -5.08
N ILE A 294 -8.44 -15.35 -5.14
CA ILE A 294 -8.49 -14.12 -5.95
C ILE A 294 -7.58 -13.04 -5.38
N ILE A 295 -7.46 -12.92 -4.06
CA ILE A 295 -6.52 -11.98 -3.43
C ILE A 295 -5.08 -12.42 -3.68
N ALA A 296 -4.76 -13.71 -3.55
CA ALA A 296 -3.44 -14.26 -3.86
C ALA A 296 -3.07 -14.09 -5.35
N ASP A 297 -4.05 -14.25 -6.23
CA ASP A 297 -3.89 -14.03 -7.67
C ASP A 297 -3.53 -12.56 -7.97
N PHE A 298 -4.19 -11.62 -7.28
CA PHE A 298 -3.85 -10.20 -7.35
C PHE A 298 -2.46 -9.89 -6.79
N GLU A 299 -2.02 -10.52 -5.69
CA GLU A 299 -0.63 -10.38 -5.21
C GLU A 299 0.40 -10.84 -6.26
N ALA A 300 0.11 -11.97 -6.91
CA ALA A 300 0.99 -12.57 -7.90
C ALA A 300 1.08 -11.76 -9.19
N ARG A 301 -0.01 -11.12 -9.63
CA ARG A 301 -0.09 -10.49 -10.96
C ARG A 301 -0.40 -8.99 -10.96
N GLY A 302 -1.15 -8.51 -10.00
CA GLY A 302 -1.55 -7.10 -9.88
C GLY A 302 -0.45 -6.21 -9.33
N TYR A 303 -0.77 -4.93 -9.19
CA TYR A 303 0.02 -3.96 -8.44
C TYR A 303 -0.93 -3.05 -7.66
N VAL A 304 -0.48 -2.61 -6.49
CA VAL A 304 -1.24 -1.74 -5.61
C VAL A 304 -0.92 -0.29 -5.91
N ILE A 305 0.37 0.02 -6.05
CA ILE A 305 0.87 1.39 -6.23
C ILE A 305 1.42 1.52 -7.65
N PRO A 306 0.94 2.48 -8.45
CA PRO A 306 1.49 2.73 -9.78
C PRO A 306 2.91 3.31 -9.72
N GLY A 307 3.67 3.13 -10.80
CA GLY A 307 5.07 3.54 -10.95
C GLY A 307 5.32 5.03 -10.87
#